data_AF-A0A7Y0EQL3-F1
#
_entry.id   AF-A0A7Y0EQL3-F1
#
_cell.length_a   1.000
_cell.length_b   1.000
_cell.length_c   1.000
_cell.angle_alpha   90.00
_cell.angle_beta   90.00
_cell.angle_gamma   90.00
#
_symmetry.space_group_name_H-M   'P 1'
#
loop_
_entity.id
_entity.type
_entity.pdbx_description
1 polymer ?
#
loop_
_entity_poly.entity_id
_entity_poly.type
_entity_poly.pdbx_seq_one_letter_code
_entity_poly.pdbx_strand_id
1 'polypeptide(L)'
;MSENTDDRKALEALAGEPAAEQIAYYRKPFMVLWAAVQEASSELEEDYGLSADLAQLWVAERMRQVSDSLVDRLAEKAVAHGASKSNVARAAEASPANAMRRFPRLKEGGGAMQERTLIDDVLDTLE
;
A
#
# COMPACT_ATOMS: atom_id res chain seq x y z
N MET A 1 -20.42 2.87 -21.24
CA MET A 1 -20.12 1.62 -20.50
C MET A 1 -20.12 1.96 -19.01
N SER A 2 -20.17 0.97 -18.11
CA SER A 2 -20.05 1.24 -16.67
C SER A 2 -18.59 1.54 -16.33
N GLU A 3 -18.33 2.47 -15.40
CA GLU A 3 -17.00 2.80 -14.88
C GLU A 3 -16.21 1.56 -14.45
N ASN A 4 -16.85 0.60 -13.78
CA ASN A 4 -16.25 -0.69 -13.42
C ASN A 4 -15.74 -1.52 -14.62
N THR A 5 -16.38 -1.39 -15.79
CA THR A 5 -15.94 -2.04 -17.02
C THR A 5 -14.74 -1.32 -17.64
N ASP A 6 -14.70 0.00 -17.53
CA ASP A 6 -13.61 0.82 -18.05
C ASP A 6 -12.35 0.63 -17.18
N ASP A 7 -12.49 0.64 -15.85
CA ASP A 7 -11.41 0.31 -14.90
C ASP A 7 -10.83 -1.08 -15.15
N ARG A 8 -11.70 -2.07 -15.36
CA ARG A 8 -11.26 -3.45 -15.64
C ARG A 8 -10.38 -3.51 -16.87
N LYS A 9 -10.78 -2.83 -17.95
CA LYS A 9 -10.00 -2.77 -19.20
C LYS A 9 -8.68 -2.04 -19.00
N ALA A 10 -8.67 -0.96 -18.24
CA ALA A 10 -7.46 -0.22 -17.92
C ALA A 10 -6.46 -1.08 -17.11
N LEU A 11 -6.94 -1.81 -16.10
CA LEU A 11 -6.11 -2.73 -15.31
C LEU A 11 -5.57 -3.90 -16.15
N GLU A 12 -6.35 -4.42 -17.10
CA GLU A 12 -5.89 -5.44 -18.05
C GLU A 12 -4.82 -4.89 -19.00
N ALA A 13 -4.94 -3.63 -19.44
CA ALA A 13 -3.93 -2.96 -20.26
C ALA A 13 -2.62 -2.75 -19.48
N LEU A 14 -2.69 -2.23 -18.24
CA LEU A 14 -1.53 -2.05 -17.36
C LEU A 14 -0.78 -3.37 -17.12
N ALA A 15 -1.51 -4.45 -16.85
CA ALA A 15 -0.90 -5.77 -16.64
C ALA A 15 -0.22 -6.33 -17.91
N GLY A 16 -0.63 -5.86 -19.09
CA GLY A 16 -0.07 -6.25 -20.38
C GLY A 16 1.13 -5.41 -20.83
N GLU A 17 1.44 -4.31 -20.15
CA GLU A 17 2.59 -3.46 -20.48
C GLU A 17 3.92 -4.21 -20.27
N PRO A 18 4.99 -3.89 -21.02
CA PRO A 18 6.33 -4.37 -20.73
C PRO A 18 6.75 -4.02 -19.30
N ALA A 19 7.52 -4.91 -18.66
CA ALA A 19 7.98 -4.70 -17.28
C ALA A 19 8.71 -3.36 -17.07
N ALA A 20 9.44 -2.87 -18.07
CA ALA A 20 10.13 -1.58 -17.99
C ALA A 20 9.17 -0.38 -17.89
N GLU A 21 8.00 -0.46 -18.54
CA GLU A 21 6.95 0.56 -18.47
C GLU A 21 6.24 0.49 -17.12
N GLN A 22 5.89 -0.72 -16.66
CA GLN A 22 5.30 -0.91 -15.33
C GLN A 22 6.22 -0.41 -14.21
N ILE A 23 7.52 -0.74 -14.27
CA ILE A 23 8.54 -0.25 -13.32
C ILE A 23 8.62 1.27 -13.31
N ALA A 24 8.41 1.93 -14.45
CA ALA A 24 8.52 3.38 -14.54
C ALA A 24 7.50 4.10 -13.63
N TYR A 25 6.32 3.51 -13.39
CA TYR A 25 5.29 4.10 -12.51
C TYR A 25 5.73 4.19 -11.05
N TYR A 26 6.48 3.21 -10.53
CA TYR A 26 6.90 3.18 -9.13
C TYR A 26 8.39 3.46 -8.91
N ARG A 27 9.21 3.55 -9.96
CA ARG A 27 10.65 3.87 -9.85
C ARG A 27 10.92 5.22 -9.18
N LYS A 28 10.27 6.29 -9.65
CA LYS A 28 10.47 7.64 -9.07
C LYS A 28 9.98 7.71 -7.61
N PRO A 29 8.76 7.24 -7.28
CA PRO A 29 8.32 7.12 -5.89
C PRO A 29 9.28 6.30 -5.02
N PHE A 30 9.80 5.18 -5.53
CA PHE A 30 10.75 4.34 -4.79
C PHE A 30 12.05 5.07 -4.47
N MET A 31 12.60 5.88 -5.39
CA MET A 31 13.80 6.67 -5.11
C MET A 31 13.59 7.65 -3.95
N VAL A 32 12.40 8.26 -3.87
CA VAL A 32 12.05 9.18 -2.77
C VAL A 32 11.91 8.39 -1.45
N LEU A 33 11.21 7.25 -1.48
CA LEU A 33 11.11 6.37 -0.32
C LEU A 33 12.48 5.91 0.16
N TRP A 34 13.37 5.52 -0.76
CA TRP A 34 14.72 5.09 -0.45
C TRP A 34 15.52 6.19 0.25
N ALA A 35 15.47 7.42 -0.25
CA ALA A 35 16.13 8.55 0.40
C ALA A 35 15.56 8.83 1.80
N ALA A 36 14.24 8.74 1.97
CA ALA A 36 13.59 8.91 3.28
C ALA A 36 14.00 7.82 4.28
N VAL A 37 14.15 6.57 3.82
CA VAL A 37 14.67 5.48 4.66
C VAL A 37 16.09 5.77 5.11
N GLN A 38 16.97 6.22 4.20
CA GLN A 38 18.36 6.55 4.54
C GLN A 38 18.44 7.68 5.58
N GLU A 39 17.69 8.76 5.37
CA GLU A 39 17.65 9.91 6.28
C GLU A 39 17.22 9.49 7.70
N ALA A 40 16.05 8.86 7.82
CA ALA A 40 15.52 8.44 9.12
C ALA A 40 16.39 7.36 9.79
N SER A 41 17.13 6.57 9.02
CA SER A 41 18.06 5.59 9.59
C SER A 41 19.28 6.26 10.22
N SER A 42 19.78 7.35 9.64
CA SER A 42 20.90 8.11 10.20
C SER A 42 20.59 8.63 11.59
N GLU A 43 19.37 9.13 11.81
CA GLU A 43 18.90 9.54 13.15
C GLU A 43 18.95 8.37 14.15
N LEU A 44 18.55 7.16 13.74
CA LEU A 44 18.59 5.99 14.61
C LEU A 44 20.02 5.51 14.92
N GLU A 45 20.94 5.65 13.97
CA GLU A 45 22.36 5.36 14.20
C GLU A 45 22.95 6.32 15.24
N GLU A 46 22.66 7.61 15.12
CA GLU A 46 23.16 8.66 16.01
C GLU A 46 22.56 8.56 17.42
N ASP A 47 21.23 8.42 17.52
CA ASP A 47 20.52 8.48 18.80
C ASP A 47 20.61 7.18 19.60
N TYR A 48 20.70 6.04 18.93
CA TYR A 48 20.63 4.73 19.58
C TYR A 48 21.87 3.85 19.37
N GLY A 49 22.85 4.29 18.57
CA GLY A 49 24.05 3.51 18.28
C GLY A 49 23.78 2.22 17.48
N LEU A 50 22.67 2.18 16.74
CA LEU A 50 22.38 1.08 15.82
C LEU A 50 23.43 1.02 14.71
N SER A 51 23.72 -0.17 14.21
CA SER A 51 24.47 -0.28 12.96
C SER A 51 23.61 0.18 11.78
N ALA A 52 24.25 0.78 10.76
CA ALA A 52 23.56 1.25 9.56
C ALA A 52 22.60 0.22 8.95
N ASP A 53 23.04 -1.03 8.80
CA ASP A 53 22.22 -2.10 8.24
C ASP A 53 20.95 -2.39 9.06
N LEU A 54 21.06 -2.34 10.40
CA LEU A 54 19.92 -2.61 11.29
C LEU A 54 18.98 -1.42 11.38
N ALA A 55 19.50 -0.19 11.36
CA ALA A 55 18.71 1.03 11.30
C ALA A 55 17.88 1.07 10.01
N GLN A 56 18.53 0.85 8.85
CA GLN A 56 17.85 0.79 7.55
C GLN A 56 16.80 -0.32 7.49
N LEU A 57 17.11 -1.52 7.98
CA LEU A 57 16.15 -2.62 8.03
C LEU A 57 14.92 -2.25 8.89
N TRP A 58 15.15 -1.66 10.08
CA TRP A 58 14.07 -1.31 10.99
C TRP A 58 13.14 -0.26 10.38
N VAL A 59 13.71 0.82 9.82
CA VAL A 59 12.95 1.89 9.16
C VAL A 59 12.19 1.34 7.95
N ALA A 60 12.85 0.57 7.09
CA ALA A 60 12.22 -0.03 5.92
C ALA A 60 11.04 -0.95 6.30
N GLU A 61 11.18 -1.73 7.39
CA GLU A 61 10.10 -2.57 7.89
C GLU A 61 8.92 -1.75 8.43
N ARG A 62 9.15 -0.63 9.14
CA ARG A 62 8.07 0.28 9.55
C ARG A 62 7.35 0.86 8.32
N MET A 63 8.12 1.32 7.33
CA MET A 63 7.56 1.85 6.08
C MET A 63 6.74 0.79 5.32
N ARG A 64 7.19 -0.47 5.30
CA ARG A 64 6.43 -1.58 4.73
C ARG A 64 5.08 -1.75 5.43
N GLN A 65 5.07 -1.79 6.76
CA GLN A 65 3.83 -2.00 7.51
C GLN A 65 2.83 -0.84 7.33
N VAL A 66 3.32 0.41 7.34
CA VAL A 66 2.49 1.59 7.03
C VAL A 66 1.94 1.49 5.60
N SER A 67 2.78 1.16 4.63
CA SER A 67 2.37 1.00 3.22
C SER A 67 1.34 -0.12 3.05
N ASP A 68 1.51 -1.27 3.69
CA ASP A 68 0.56 -2.37 3.65
C ASP A 68 -0.82 -1.93 4.18
N SER A 69 -0.85 -1.20 5.30
CA SER A 69 -2.09 -0.65 5.85
C SER A 69 -2.71 0.46 4.98
N LEU A 70 -1.88 1.25 4.28
CA LEU A 70 -2.34 2.22 3.28
C LEU A 70 -3.04 1.52 2.12
N VAL A 71 -2.48 0.43 1.58
CA VAL A 71 -3.10 -0.32 0.48
C VAL A 71 -4.45 -0.91 0.92
N ASP A 72 -4.56 -1.42 2.15
CA ASP A 72 -5.83 -1.90 2.72
C ASP A 72 -6.88 -0.78 2.83
N ARG A 73 -6.48 0.40 3.33
CA ARG A 73 -7.36 1.58 3.40
C ARG A 73 -7.79 2.09 2.02
N LEU A 74 -6.89 2.05 1.02
CA LEU A 74 -7.21 2.42 -0.36
C LEU A 74 -8.18 1.42 -1.01
N ALA A 75 -8.02 0.13 -0.72
CA ALA A 75 -8.92 -0.92 -1.18
C ALA A 75 -10.35 -0.71 -0.62
N GLU A 76 -10.46 -0.42 0.68
CA GLU A 76 -11.71 -0.02 1.32
C GLU A 76 -12.35 1.19 0.64
N LYS A 77 -11.59 2.27 0.47
CA LYS A 77 -12.08 3.50 -0.15
C LYS A 77 -12.57 3.27 -1.58
N ALA A 78 -11.85 2.45 -2.35
CA ALA A 78 -12.25 2.11 -3.72
C ALA A 78 -13.60 1.40 -3.74
N VAL A 79 -13.82 0.40 -2.86
CA VAL A 79 -15.11 -0.30 -2.76
C VAL A 79 -16.22 0.64 -2.30
N ALA A 80 -15.96 1.51 -1.32
CA ALA A 80 -16.92 2.51 -0.85
C ALA A 80 -17.36 3.48 -1.95
N HIS A 81 -16.48 3.73 -2.94
CA HIS A 81 -16.76 4.57 -4.11
C HIS A 81 -17.30 3.79 -5.32
N GLY A 82 -17.65 2.51 -5.16
CA GLY A 82 -18.33 1.72 -6.19
C GLY A 82 -17.43 0.81 -7.03
N ALA A 83 -16.13 0.74 -6.75
CA ALA A 83 -15.25 -0.23 -7.40
C ALA A 83 -15.65 -1.66 -6.99
N SER A 84 -15.66 -2.58 -7.96
CA SER A 84 -15.94 -3.98 -7.66
C SER A 84 -14.79 -4.64 -6.90
N LYS A 85 -15.11 -5.59 -6.00
CA LYS A 85 -14.09 -6.41 -5.30
C LYS A 85 -13.14 -7.12 -6.28
N SER A 86 -13.60 -7.47 -7.48
CA SER A 86 -12.77 -8.09 -8.53
C SER A 86 -11.77 -7.10 -9.13
N ASN A 87 -12.15 -5.84 -9.34
CA ASN A 87 -11.21 -4.82 -9.81
C ASN A 87 -10.18 -4.48 -8.75
N VAL A 88 -10.60 -4.38 -7.48
CA VAL A 88 -9.68 -4.19 -6.35
C VAL A 88 -8.68 -5.34 -6.23
N ALA A 89 -9.13 -6.59 -6.35
CA ALA A 89 -8.25 -7.75 -6.35
C ALA A 89 -7.24 -7.71 -7.52
N ARG A 90 -7.71 -7.35 -8.73
CA ARG A 90 -6.87 -7.21 -9.92
C ARG A 90 -5.83 -6.10 -9.77
N ALA A 91 -6.22 -4.93 -9.27
CA ALA A 91 -5.31 -3.81 -8.99
C ALA A 91 -4.25 -4.17 -7.94
N ALA A 92 -4.59 -5.05 -6.99
CA ALA A 92 -3.68 -5.54 -5.96
C ALA A 92 -2.85 -6.76 -6.38
N GLU A 93 -2.93 -7.17 -7.65
CA GLU A 93 -2.32 -8.40 -8.19
C GLU A 93 -2.65 -9.64 -7.33
N ALA A 94 -3.84 -9.66 -6.74
CA ALA A 94 -4.32 -10.70 -5.87
C ALA A 94 -5.47 -11.46 -6.53
N SER A 95 -5.57 -12.77 -6.26
CA SER A 95 -6.82 -13.47 -6.55
C SER A 95 -7.94 -12.93 -5.66
N PRO A 96 -9.22 -12.95 -6.08
CA PRO A 96 -10.33 -12.46 -5.26
C PRO A 96 -10.41 -13.11 -3.85
N ALA A 97 -10.07 -14.39 -3.75
CA ALA A 97 -10.00 -15.10 -2.47
C ALA A 97 -8.81 -14.64 -1.61
N ASN A 98 -7.66 -14.36 -2.21
CA ASN A 98 -6.51 -13.80 -1.51
C ASN A 98 -6.72 -12.33 -1.14
N ALA A 99 -7.49 -11.58 -1.92
CA ALA A 99 -7.77 -10.16 -1.66
C ALA A 99 -8.52 -9.97 -0.33
N MET A 100 -9.49 -10.83 0.01
CA MET A 100 -10.17 -10.76 1.32
C MET A 100 -9.27 -11.11 2.52
N ARG A 101 -8.21 -11.90 2.29
CA ARG A 101 -7.18 -12.16 3.31
C ARG A 101 -6.19 -10.99 3.41
N ARG A 102 -5.82 -10.41 2.25
CA ARG A 102 -4.88 -9.30 2.12
C ARG A 102 -5.47 -7.98 2.62
N PHE A 103 -6.79 -7.81 2.51
CA PHE A 103 -7.52 -6.60 2.88
C PHE A 103 -8.53 -6.87 4.01
N PRO A 104 -8.06 -6.92 5.27
CA PRO A 104 -8.92 -7.10 6.44
C PRO A 104 -10.11 -6.14 6.47
N ARG A 105 -9.94 -4.89 6.01
CA ARG A 105 -11.02 -3.88 5.98
C ARG A 105 -12.17 -4.22 5.05
N LEU A 106 -11.99 -5.13 4.09
CA LEU A 106 -13.03 -5.54 3.13
C LEU A 106 -13.94 -6.70 3.58
N LYS A 107 -13.71 -7.28 4.76
CA LYS A 107 -14.51 -8.41 5.27
C LYS A 107 -15.94 -7.97 5.63
N GLU A 108 -16.94 -8.71 5.14
CA GLU A 108 -18.36 -8.41 5.39
C GLU A 108 -18.72 -8.58 6.87
N GLY A 109 -19.39 -7.58 7.45
CA GLY A 109 -19.79 -7.55 8.87
C GLY A 109 -19.08 -6.51 9.74
N GLY A 110 -18.18 -5.69 9.17
CA GLY A 110 -17.40 -4.65 9.88
C GLY A 110 -18.18 -3.41 10.34
N GLY A 111 -19.39 -3.60 10.86
CA GLY A 111 -20.07 -2.56 11.62
C GLY A 111 -19.38 -2.35 12.97
N ALA A 112 -18.82 -1.15 13.14
CA ALA A 112 -18.50 -0.48 14.42
C ALA A 112 -17.15 -0.74 15.12
N MET A 113 -16.22 -1.56 14.61
CA MET A 113 -14.82 -1.50 15.07
C MET A 113 -13.87 -2.12 14.03
N GLN A 114 -13.54 -1.38 12.97
CA GLN A 114 -12.33 -1.71 12.23
C GLN A 114 -11.14 -1.52 13.17
N GLU A 115 -10.31 -2.55 13.32
CA GLU A 115 -9.06 -2.44 14.06
C GLU A 115 -8.26 -1.27 13.46
N ARG A 116 -7.87 -0.32 14.32
CA ARG A 116 -6.94 0.74 13.93
C ARG A 116 -5.69 0.09 13.38
N THR A 117 -5.22 0.60 12.25
CA THR A 117 -3.99 0.18 11.59
C THR A 117 -2.95 1.29 11.67
N LEU A 118 -1.68 0.96 11.41
CA LEU A 118 -0.59 1.94 11.52
C LEU A 118 -0.78 3.17 10.63
N ILE A 119 -1.43 3.06 9.47
CA ILE A 119 -1.74 4.23 8.64
C ILE A 119 -2.67 5.21 9.36
N ASP A 120 -3.59 4.74 10.21
CA ASP A 120 -4.46 5.63 10.98
C ASP A 120 -3.64 6.40 12.02
N ASP A 121 -2.72 5.72 12.71
CA ASP A 121 -1.80 6.35 13.66
C ASP A 121 -0.91 7.41 12.98
N VAL A 122 -0.38 7.11 11.78
CA VAL A 122 0.43 8.05 11.01
C VAL A 122 -0.41 9.25 10.56
N LEU A 123 -1.61 9.04 10.04
CA LEU A 123 -2.48 10.13 9.58
C LEU A 123 -2.90 11.05 10.72
N ASP A 124 -3.18 10.52 11.91
CA ASP A 124 -3.50 11.30 13.10
C ASP A 124 -2.35 12.25 13.51
N THR A 125 -1.09 11.94 13.15
CA THR A 125 0.06 12.84 13.42
C THR A 125 0.24 13.95 12.40
N LEU A 126 -0.50 13.93 11.29
CA LEU A 126 -0.43 14.93 10.23
C LEU A 126 -1.55 15.97 10.31
N GLU A 127 -2.55 15.75 11.17
CA GLU A 127 -3.68 16.66 11.45
C GLU A 127 -3.36 17.63 12.60
#